data_AF-A0A545T0A6-F1
#
_entry.id   AF-A0A545T0A6-F1
#
_cell.length_a   1.000
_cell.length_b   1.000
_cell.length_c   1.000
_cell.angle_alpha   90.00
_cell.angle_beta   90.00
_cell.angle_gamma   90.00
#
_symmetry.space_group_name_H-M   'P 1'
#
loop_
_entity.id
_entity.type
_entity.pdbx_description
1 polymer ?
#
loop_
_entity_poly.entity_id
_entity_poly.type
_entity_poly.pdbx_seq_one_letter_code
_entity_poly.pdbx_strand_id
1 'polypeptide(L)'
;MNQFTQSDNSVPEIVFQGAVQIDPQAHCDDEILSLLEEWDSRPTPSNPGAAIFELDNTFGFTISYDGKASGYWPDPESNMLSETLVRSFLFSNGICELTDLGHRLYLANYKLIAMDGQEYQLVCPFPTASGNIGGLVVVCLNKRITQPYALS
;
A
#
# COMPACT_ATOMS: atom_id res chain seq x y z
N MET A 1 11.17 -41.54 -27.50
CA MET A 1 10.22 -40.46 -27.80
C MET A 1 9.71 -39.94 -26.46
N ASN A 2 10.30 -38.88 -25.93
CA ASN A 2 9.80 -38.23 -24.72
C ASN A 2 8.91 -37.07 -25.15
N GLN A 3 7.60 -37.23 -24.95
CA GLN A 3 6.62 -36.20 -25.22
C GLN A 3 6.63 -35.15 -24.11
N PHE A 4 6.45 -33.91 -24.56
CA PHE A 4 6.26 -32.68 -23.83
C PHE A 4 5.26 -32.81 -22.68
N THR A 5 5.59 -32.20 -21.55
CA THR A 5 4.65 -31.43 -20.73
C THR A 5 5.47 -30.30 -20.08
N GLN A 6 5.80 -29.28 -20.88
CA GLN A 6 5.98 -27.95 -20.30
C GLN A 6 4.58 -27.51 -19.89
N SER A 7 4.25 -27.71 -18.63
CA SER A 7 3.18 -26.99 -17.97
C SER A 7 3.59 -25.52 -17.96
N ASP A 8 3.16 -24.80 -18.99
CA ASP A 8 3.28 -23.35 -19.09
C ASP A 8 2.25 -22.74 -18.14
N ASN A 9 2.46 -22.95 -16.84
CA ASN A 9 1.77 -22.23 -15.78
C ASN A 9 2.41 -20.85 -15.72
N SER A 10 2.20 -20.03 -16.75
CA SER A 10 2.48 -18.60 -16.67
C SER A 10 1.51 -18.05 -15.63
N VAL A 11 2.01 -17.88 -14.41
CA VAL A 11 1.31 -17.12 -13.38
C VAL A 11 1.01 -15.75 -13.97
N PRO A 12 -0.23 -15.24 -13.84
CA PRO A 12 -0.58 -13.89 -14.26
C PRO A 12 0.48 -12.88 -13.79
N GLU A 13 1.22 -12.26 -14.71
CA GLU A 13 2.20 -11.23 -14.35
C GLU A 13 1.45 -9.91 -14.11
N ILE A 14 1.63 -9.34 -12.91
CA ILE A 14 1.18 -7.99 -12.58
C ILE A 14 2.27 -7.02 -13.02
N VAL A 15 1.96 -6.12 -13.95
CA VAL A 15 2.89 -5.09 -14.41
C VAL A 15 2.47 -3.74 -13.84
N PHE A 16 3.26 -3.19 -12.92
CA PHE A 16 3.07 -1.85 -12.38
C PHE A 16 3.20 -0.79 -13.48
N GLN A 17 2.22 0.11 -13.59
CA GLN A 17 2.14 1.18 -14.61
C GLN A 17 2.40 2.57 -14.03
N GLY A 18 2.76 2.67 -12.75
CA GLY A 18 2.98 3.94 -12.05
C GLY A 18 1.92 4.22 -10.98
N ALA A 19 2.21 5.19 -10.13
CA ALA A 19 1.31 5.65 -9.08
C ALA A 19 1.23 7.17 -9.08
N VAL A 20 0.04 7.71 -8.79
CA VAL A 20 -0.18 9.15 -8.65
C VAL A 20 -0.62 9.42 -7.22
N GLN A 21 -0.03 10.41 -6.56
CA GLN A 21 -0.51 10.86 -5.25
C GLN A 21 -1.78 11.69 -5.44
N ILE A 22 -2.82 11.37 -4.68
CA ILE A 22 -4.10 12.07 -4.70
C ILE A 22 -4.45 12.58 -3.28
N ASP A 23 -5.42 13.48 -3.20
CA ASP A 23 -5.81 14.09 -1.92
C ASP A 23 -6.75 13.18 -1.12
N PRO A 24 -6.34 12.64 0.05
CA PRO A 24 -7.22 11.81 0.86
C PRO A 24 -8.52 12.52 1.25
N GLN A 25 -8.51 13.84 1.45
CA GLN A 25 -9.68 14.61 1.85
C GLN A 25 -10.79 14.62 0.78
N ALA A 26 -10.41 14.50 -0.49
CA ALA A 26 -11.36 14.48 -1.60
C ALA A 26 -11.94 13.09 -1.88
N HIS A 27 -11.29 12.02 -1.41
CA HIS A 27 -11.52 10.66 -1.89
C HIS A 27 -11.92 9.65 -0.82
N CYS A 28 -11.55 9.85 0.44
CA CYS A 28 -11.82 8.91 1.53
C CYS A 28 -13.18 9.16 2.21
N ASP A 29 -13.67 8.18 2.95
CA ASP A 29 -14.78 8.35 3.88
C ASP A 29 -14.34 8.96 5.23
N ASP A 30 -15.30 9.44 6.03
CA ASP A 30 -15.05 10.11 7.31
C ASP A 30 -14.30 9.22 8.32
N GLU A 31 -14.49 7.90 8.25
CA GLU A 31 -13.84 6.94 9.15
C GLU A 31 -12.33 6.86 8.85
N ILE A 32 -11.95 6.80 7.58
CA ILE A 32 -10.55 6.87 7.15
C ILE A 32 -9.94 8.23 7.50
N LEU A 33 -10.66 9.33 7.28
CA LEU A 33 -10.16 10.67 7.61
C LEU A 33 -9.90 10.81 9.12
N SER A 34 -10.78 10.28 9.96
CA SER A 34 -10.59 10.26 11.42
C SER A 34 -9.34 9.47 11.82
N LEU A 35 -9.10 8.31 11.21
CA LEU A 35 -7.88 7.52 11.47
C LEU A 35 -6.60 8.22 11.01
N LEU A 36 -6.68 9.04 9.96
CA LEU A 36 -5.56 9.85 9.49
C LEU A 36 -5.23 10.98 10.45
N GLU A 37 -6.24 11.67 10.98
CA GLU A 37 -6.04 12.67 12.03
C GLU A 37 -5.41 12.04 13.29
N GLU A 38 -5.88 10.85 13.68
CA GLU A 38 -5.28 10.08 14.76
C GLU A 38 -3.83 9.71 14.46
N TRP A 39 -3.52 9.31 13.23
CA TRP A 39 -2.15 8.99 12.80
C TRP A 39 -1.22 10.21 12.92
N ASP A 40 -1.64 11.34 12.37
CA ASP A 40 -0.84 12.57 12.31
C ASP A 40 -0.64 13.21 13.68
N SER A 41 -1.56 13.00 14.62
CA SER A 41 -1.48 13.53 15.98
C SER A 41 -0.50 12.78 16.89
N ARG A 42 0.10 11.67 16.43
CA ARG A 42 0.95 10.80 17.28
C ARG A 42 2.28 11.49 17.65
N PRO A 43 2.57 11.66 18.95
CA PRO A 43 3.86 12.19 19.40
C PRO A 43 4.94 11.09 19.26
N THR A 44 5.83 11.17 18.25
CA THR A 44 6.80 10.09 17.98
C THR A 44 8.25 10.46 18.33
N PRO A 45 8.86 9.68 19.24
CA PRO A 45 10.25 9.21 19.03
C PRO A 45 10.50 7.71 19.31
N SER A 46 9.54 6.93 19.82
CA SER A 46 9.82 5.53 20.23
C SER A 46 8.61 4.58 20.31
N ASN A 47 7.50 4.85 19.60
CA ASN A 47 6.37 3.93 19.62
C ASN A 47 6.68 2.71 18.72
N PRO A 48 6.91 1.49 19.27
CA PRO A 48 7.64 0.43 18.57
C PRO A 48 6.80 -0.34 17.54
N GLY A 49 5.60 0.12 17.22
CA GLY A 49 4.73 -0.56 16.28
C GLY A 49 3.82 0.42 15.56
N ALA A 50 3.70 0.21 14.26
CA ALA A 50 2.69 0.86 13.46
C ALA A 50 1.42 0.02 13.53
N ALA A 51 0.36 0.57 14.15
CA ALA A 51 -0.93 -0.11 14.17
C ALA A 51 -1.52 -0.08 12.76
N ILE A 52 -1.82 -1.26 12.21
CA ILE A 52 -2.60 -1.37 10.98
C ILE A 52 -4.03 -0.92 11.27
N PHE A 53 -4.67 -0.26 10.30
CA PHE A 53 -6.09 0.03 10.37
C PHE A 53 -6.87 -1.26 10.13
N GLU A 54 -7.33 -1.89 11.22
CA GLU A 54 -8.18 -3.09 11.17
C GLU A 54 -9.64 -2.70 10.93
N LEU A 55 -9.91 -2.16 9.75
CA LEU A 55 -11.25 -1.77 9.34
C LEU A 55 -11.90 -2.84 8.46
N ASP A 56 -13.22 -2.94 8.58
CA ASP A 56 -14.02 -3.72 7.64
C ASP A 56 -13.80 -3.22 6.21
N ASN A 57 -13.75 -4.17 5.28
CA ASN A 57 -13.54 -3.93 3.84
C ASN A 57 -12.22 -3.24 3.48
N THR A 58 -11.23 -3.26 4.36
CA THR A 58 -9.87 -2.83 4.06
C THR A 58 -8.92 -4.01 4.10
N PHE A 59 -7.80 -3.87 3.40
CA PHE A 59 -6.69 -4.81 3.46
C PHE A 59 -5.46 -4.00 3.89
N GLY A 60 -4.79 -4.41 4.96
CA GLY A 60 -3.69 -3.65 5.53
C GLY A 60 -2.49 -4.52 5.83
N PHE A 61 -1.30 -3.94 5.77
CA PHE A 61 -0.07 -4.58 6.23
C PHE A 61 0.97 -3.54 6.59
N THR A 62 2.01 -3.99 7.29
CA THR A 62 3.24 -3.22 7.48
C THR A 62 4.32 -3.72 6.55
N ILE A 63 5.16 -2.84 6.04
CA ILE A 63 6.36 -3.19 5.30
C ILE A 63 7.54 -2.40 5.83
N SER A 64 8.55 -3.09 6.36
CA SER A 64 9.78 -2.47 6.86
C SER A 64 10.65 -1.99 5.70
N TYR A 65 11.61 -1.11 6.01
CA TYR A 65 12.54 -0.56 5.03
C TYR A 65 13.36 -1.61 4.27
N ASP A 66 13.64 -2.77 4.88
CA ASP A 66 14.29 -3.91 4.22
C ASP A 66 13.36 -4.68 3.27
N GLY A 67 12.13 -4.20 3.09
CA GLY A 67 11.11 -4.82 2.27
C GLY A 67 10.50 -6.06 2.91
N LYS A 68 10.57 -6.29 4.21
CA LYS A 68 9.80 -7.40 4.80
C LYS A 68 8.41 -6.93 5.20
N ALA A 69 7.39 -7.62 4.70
CA ALA A 69 6.02 -7.34 5.06
C ALA A 69 5.57 -8.19 6.25
N SER A 70 4.72 -7.63 7.11
CA SER A 70 4.22 -8.27 8.33
C SER A 70 2.93 -7.60 8.83
N GLY A 71 2.28 -8.19 9.84
CA GLY A 71 1.09 -7.60 10.46
C GLY A 71 -0.03 -7.40 9.44
N TYR A 72 -0.51 -8.49 8.85
CA TYR A 72 -1.53 -8.42 7.81
C TYR A 72 -2.93 -8.36 8.40
N TRP A 73 -3.81 -7.64 7.73
CA TRP A 73 -5.24 -7.58 7.96
C TRP A 73 -5.99 -7.75 6.62
N PRO A 74 -6.95 -8.66 6.51
CA PRO A 74 -7.24 -9.75 7.45
C PRO A 74 -6.17 -10.85 7.41
N ASP A 75 -5.50 -11.05 6.28
CA ASP A 75 -4.52 -12.11 6.07
C ASP A 75 -3.52 -11.76 4.93
N PRO A 76 -2.37 -12.47 4.83
CA PRO A 76 -1.37 -12.20 3.80
C PRO A 76 -1.84 -12.41 2.36
N GLU A 77 -2.70 -13.40 2.12
CA GLU A 77 -3.15 -13.76 0.77
C GLU A 77 -3.99 -12.63 0.15
N SER A 78 -4.89 -12.06 0.94
CA SER A 78 -5.74 -10.94 0.56
C SER A 78 -4.95 -9.66 0.23
N ASN A 79 -3.75 -9.51 0.80
CA ASN A 79 -2.88 -8.34 0.62
C ASN A 79 -1.85 -8.51 -0.50
N MET A 80 -1.79 -9.68 -1.15
CA MET A 80 -0.71 -10.01 -2.10
C MET A 80 -0.62 -9.01 -3.27
N LEU A 81 -1.75 -8.55 -3.80
CA LEU A 81 -1.78 -7.52 -4.84
C LEU A 81 -1.20 -6.21 -4.31
N SER A 82 -1.73 -5.71 -3.20
CA SER A 82 -1.30 -4.46 -2.60
C SER A 82 0.17 -4.46 -2.21
N GLU A 83 0.66 -5.58 -1.68
CA GLU A 83 2.06 -5.78 -1.37
C GLU A 83 2.94 -5.79 -2.64
N THR A 84 2.48 -6.41 -3.72
CA THR A 84 3.21 -6.42 -5.01
C THR A 84 3.32 -5.01 -5.58
N LEU A 85 2.22 -4.26 -5.58
CA LEU A 85 2.17 -2.87 -6.05
C LEU A 85 3.00 -1.95 -5.15
N VAL A 86 2.90 -2.12 -3.83
CA VAL A 86 3.65 -1.28 -2.88
C VAL A 86 5.14 -1.43 -3.11
N ARG A 87 5.63 -2.66 -3.26
CA ARG A 87 7.04 -2.95 -3.49
C ARG A 87 7.51 -2.31 -4.79
N SER A 88 6.70 -2.43 -5.84
CA SER A 88 7.00 -1.84 -7.14
C SER A 88 7.14 -0.33 -7.05
N PHE A 89 6.24 0.37 -6.33
CA PHE A 89 6.39 1.81 -6.14
C PHE A 89 7.54 2.15 -5.18
N LEU A 90 7.74 1.37 -4.11
CA LEU A 90 8.72 1.63 -3.04
C LEU A 90 10.13 1.72 -3.60
N PHE A 91 10.48 0.73 -4.42
CA PHE A 91 11.82 0.61 -4.98
C PHE A 91 12.01 1.45 -6.24
N SER A 92 10.93 1.81 -6.96
CA SER A 92 11.03 2.57 -8.21
C SER A 92 10.93 4.09 -8.02
N ASN A 93 10.15 4.57 -7.04
CA ASN A 93 9.80 5.99 -6.88
C ASN A 93 10.42 6.67 -5.64
N GLY A 94 11.33 6.00 -4.93
CA GLY A 94 12.17 6.67 -3.92
C GLY A 94 11.45 7.03 -2.63
N ILE A 95 10.52 6.20 -2.13
CA ILE A 95 9.97 6.40 -0.76
C ILE A 95 11.04 6.23 0.33
N CYS A 96 12.22 5.70 -0.01
CA CYS A 96 13.41 5.80 0.82
C CYS A 96 13.90 7.24 1.08
N GLU A 97 13.41 8.23 0.34
CA GLU A 97 13.70 9.66 0.52
C GLU A 97 12.63 10.42 1.32
N LEU A 98 11.66 9.70 1.93
CA LEU A 98 10.66 10.28 2.82
C LEU A 98 11.38 11.00 4.00
N THR A 99 11.67 12.27 3.78
CA THR A 99 12.04 13.25 4.79
C THR A 99 10.83 13.70 5.61
N ASP A 100 9.65 13.26 5.20
CA ASP A 100 8.35 13.62 5.71
C ASP A 100 7.60 12.37 6.18
N LEU A 101 7.17 12.38 7.44
CA LEU A 101 6.45 11.28 8.10
C LEU A 101 4.93 11.34 7.84
N GLY A 102 4.46 12.33 7.07
CA GLY A 102 3.06 12.48 6.71
C GLY A 102 2.51 11.31 5.90
N HIS A 103 1.23 11.02 6.12
CA HIS A 103 0.48 10.03 5.35
C HIS A 103 0.31 10.48 3.89
N ARG A 104 0.12 9.51 2.98
CA ARG A 104 -0.07 9.77 1.55
C ARG A 104 -1.05 8.77 0.96
N LEU A 105 -1.98 9.23 0.12
CA LEU A 105 -2.86 8.37 -0.66
C LEU A 105 -2.35 8.28 -2.10
N TYR A 106 -2.13 7.06 -2.58
CA TYR A 106 -1.70 6.79 -3.94
C TYR A 106 -2.77 6.02 -4.71
N LEU A 107 -2.96 6.40 -5.97
CA LEU A 107 -3.64 5.58 -6.97
C LEU A 107 -2.58 4.81 -7.77
N ALA A 108 -2.37 3.54 -7.43
CA ALA A 108 -1.47 2.65 -8.13
C ALA A 108 -2.18 2.05 -9.35
N ASN A 109 -1.61 2.24 -10.54
CA ASN A 109 -2.12 1.67 -11.78
C ASN A 109 -1.30 0.42 -12.13
N TYR A 110 -1.98 -0.63 -12.60
CA TYR A 110 -1.34 -1.87 -12.98
C TYR A 110 -2.04 -2.54 -14.15
N LYS A 111 -1.35 -3.50 -14.78
CA LYS A 111 -1.90 -4.34 -15.84
C LYS A 111 -1.79 -5.81 -15.45
N LEU A 112 -2.87 -6.57 -15.63
CA LEU A 112 -2.94 -8.01 -15.37
C LEU A 112 -3.44 -8.75 -16.62
N ILE A 113 -2.56 -9.50 -17.28
CA ILE A 113 -2.77 -10.35 -18.48
C ILE A 113 -3.31 -9.63 -19.74
N ALA A 114 -4.11 -8.57 -19.60
CA ALA A 114 -4.58 -7.63 -20.62
C ALA A 114 -5.50 -6.53 -20.03
N MET A 115 -5.88 -6.63 -18.76
CA MET A 115 -6.79 -5.69 -18.10
C MET A 115 -6.01 -4.63 -17.34
N ASP A 116 -6.40 -3.37 -17.51
CA ASP A 116 -5.94 -2.28 -16.67
C ASP A 116 -6.70 -2.33 -15.35
N GLY A 117 -5.96 -2.12 -14.26
CA GLY A 117 -6.46 -2.14 -12.90
C GLY A 117 -5.90 -0.97 -12.09
N GLN A 118 -6.61 -0.64 -11.02
CA GLN A 118 -6.27 0.45 -10.13
C GLN A 118 -6.44 0.02 -8.68
N GLU A 119 -5.55 0.51 -7.83
CA GLU A 119 -5.66 0.32 -6.39
C GLU A 119 -5.32 1.61 -5.63
N TYR A 120 -6.21 1.98 -4.72
CA TYR A 120 -6.02 3.08 -3.78
C TYR A 120 -5.25 2.58 -2.57
N GLN A 121 -4.01 3.02 -2.43
CA GLN A 121 -3.11 2.62 -1.36
C GLN A 121 -2.82 3.81 -0.46
N LEU A 122 -3.35 3.77 0.76
CA LEU A 122 -2.96 4.69 1.81
C LEU A 122 -1.65 4.22 2.42
N VAL A 123 -0.68 5.12 2.49
CA VAL A 123 0.68 4.85 2.93
C VAL A 123 1.00 5.78 4.10
N CYS A 124 1.26 5.18 5.26
CA CYS A 124 1.53 5.89 6.50
C CYS A 124 2.93 5.53 7.02
N PRO A 125 3.94 6.40 6.84
CA PRO A 125 5.31 6.12 7.28
C PRO A 125 5.44 6.13 8.80
N PHE A 126 6.21 5.19 9.36
CA PHE A 126 6.49 5.17 10.79
C PHE A 126 8.00 5.17 11.07
N PRO A 127 8.46 5.87 12.12
CA PRO A 127 9.88 5.96 12.44
C PRO A 127 10.38 4.74 13.24
N THR A 128 11.68 4.45 13.14
CA THR A 128 12.45 3.66 14.10
C THR A 128 12.64 4.44 15.40
N ALA A 129 13.10 3.75 16.45
CA ALA A 129 13.53 4.38 17.70
C ALA A 129 14.68 5.39 17.55
N SER A 130 15.38 5.40 16.40
CA SER A 130 16.43 6.37 16.08
C SER A 130 15.95 7.55 15.24
N GLY A 131 14.64 7.66 14.97
CA GLY A 131 14.05 8.77 14.23
C GLY A 131 14.19 8.68 12.71
N ASN A 132 14.75 7.59 12.18
CA ASN A 132 14.72 7.28 10.73
C ASN A 132 13.42 6.57 10.38
N ILE A 133 13.05 6.44 9.11
CA ILE A 133 11.88 5.62 8.75
C ILE A 133 12.17 4.14 8.99
N GLY A 134 11.32 3.51 9.81
CA GLY A 134 11.35 2.08 10.08
C GLY A 134 10.58 1.26 9.05
N GLY A 135 9.57 1.86 8.44
CA GLY A 135 8.74 1.23 7.43
C GLY A 135 7.47 2.03 7.15
N LEU A 136 6.48 1.35 6.58
CA LEU A 136 5.18 1.90 6.21
C LEU A 136 4.07 1.00 6.73
N VAL A 137 2.97 1.59 7.13
CA VAL A 137 1.65 0.93 7.08
C VAL A 137 1.07 1.21 5.70
N VAL A 138 0.54 0.18 5.07
CA VAL A 138 -0.12 0.26 3.77
C VAL A 138 -1.53 -0.27 3.94
N VAL A 139 -2.53 0.49 3.48
CA VAL A 139 -3.94 0.09 3.53
C VAL A 139 -4.58 0.28 2.16
N CYS A 140 -5.11 -0.80 1.60
CA CYS A 140 -5.94 -0.77 0.40
C CYS A 140 -7.33 -0.24 0.74
N LEU A 141 -7.71 0.85 0.09
CA LEU A 141 -8.95 1.58 0.32
C LEU A 141 -9.99 1.43 -0.80
N ASN A 142 -9.82 0.49 -1.73
CA ASN A 142 -10.70 0.35 -2.90
C ASN A 142 -12.21 0.33 -2.58
N LYS A 143 -12.59 -0.17 -1.41
CA LYS A 143 -13.99 -0.23 -0.94
C LYS A 143 -14.41 0.93 -0.02
N ARG A 144 -13.50 1.85 0.28
CA ARG A 144 -13.65 3.01 1.16
C ARG A 144 -13.43 4.35 0.42
N ILE A 145 -13.32 4.31 -0.91
CA ILE A 145 -13.27 5.52 -1.75
C ILE A 145 -14.69 5.99 -2.05
N THR A 146 -14.98 7.24 -1.71
CA THR A 146 -16.28 7.90 -1.94
C THR A 146 -16.37 8.55 -3.32
N GLN A 147 -15.23 8.98 -3.88
CA GLN A 147 -15.12 9.56 -5.21
C GLN A 147 -13.96 8.93 -5.97
N PRO A 148 -14.20 8.03 -6.94
CA PRO A 148 -13.13 7.47 -7.76
C PRO A 148 -12.41 8.57 -8.55
N TYR A 149 -11.09 8.50 -8.58
CA TYR A 149 -10.26 9.38 -9.39
C TYR A 149 -10.42 9.03 -10.88
N ALA A 150 -10.84 10.00 -11.69
CA ALA A 150 -10.91 9.85 -13.14
C ALA A 150 -9.52 10.13 -13.74
N LEU A 151 -8.95 9.15 -14.44
CA LEU A 151 -7.78 9.40 -15.29
C LEU A 151 -8.23 10.26 -16.48
N SER A 152 -7.72 11.49 -16.56
CA SER A 152 -7.93 12.43 -17.67
C SER A 152 -7.05 12.11 -18.88
#